data_AF-A0AA39YYM7-F1
#
_entry.id   AF-A0AA39YYM7-F1
#
_cell.length_a   1.000
_cell.length_b   1.000
_cell.length_c   1.000
_cell.angle_alpha   90.00
_cell.angle_beta   90.00
_cell.angle_gamma   90.00
#
_symmetry.space_group_name_H-M   'P 1'
#
loop_
_entity.id
_entity.type
_entity.pdbx_description
1 polymer ?
#
loop_
_entity_poly.entity_id
_entity_poly.type
_entity_poly.pdbx_seq_one_letter_code
_entity_poly.pdbx_strand_id
1 'polypeptide(L)'
;MVGEVKEKVKRLRVASGKTNGEEKMPVECAQLVFPEIDEAAKKAALEVKKEGKEVSVTSVVDSFVGKAKSSSNFVNEYLDRRAAMEFAYKHPNSTLTALAPPAEPFKSRFSDPNAAVNKHLITMITGGRIRAEPLGARRRWEKAQRKRREQIAQRKLIKPTKRFLQEDVLYLMIVNMPTEEELAEARKKIAEAKKEKK
;
A
#
# COMPACT_ATOMS: atom_id res chain seq x y z
N MET A 1 -14.17 29.71 -39.75
CA MET A 1 -14.35 29.86 -38.28
C MET A 1 -13.06 30.15 -37.52
N VAL A 2 -11.89 29.57 -37.84
CA VAL A 2 -10.63 29.85 -37.11
C VAL A 2 -10.06 31.26 -37.39
N GLY A 3 -10.30 31.82 -38.59
CA GLY A 3 -9.81 33.15 -38.98
C GLY A 3 -10.44 34.31 -38.21
N GLU A 4 -11.77 34.30 -38.00
CA GLU A 4 -12.49 35.36 -37.28
C GLU A 4 -12.10 35.46 -35.81
N VAL A 5 -11.82 34.33 -35.15
CA VAL A 5 -11.37 34.32 -33.75
C VAL A 5 -9.99 34.99 -33.64
N LYS A 6 -9.09 34.72 -34.60
CA LYS A 6 -7.75 35.34 -34.65
C LYS A 6 -7.81 36.86 -34.83
N GLU A 7 -8.75 37.38 -35.62
CA GLU A 7 -8.92 38.84 -35.79
C GLU A 7 -9.52 39.52 -34.55
N LYS A 8 -10.45 38.85 -33.85
CA LYS A 8 -11.04 39.37 -32.62
C LYS A 8 -10.02 39.42 -31.47
N VAL A 9 -9.14 38.42 -31.37
CA VAL A 9 -8.07 38.38 -30.35
C VAL A 9 -7.01 39.46 -30.59
N LYS A 10 -6.75 39.87 -31.85
CA LYS A 10 -5.83 40.98 -32.17
C LYS A 10 -6.32 42.35 -31.70
N ARG A 11 -7.63 42.52 -31.44
CA ARG A 11 -8.21 43.77 -30.90
C ARG A 11 -8.20 43.83 -29.37
N LEU A 12 -7.84 42.73 -28.70
CA LEU A 12 -7.65 42.74 -27.25
C LEU A 12 -6.29 43.38 -26.95
N ARG A 13 -6.32 44.60 -26.39
CA ARG A 13 -5.13 45.19 -25.79
C ARG A 13 -4.75 44.35 -24.58
N VAL A 14 -3.72 43.51 -24.72
CA VAL A 14 -3.00 42.95 -23.58
C VAL A 14 -2.36 44.15 -22.88
N ALA A 15 -2.81 44.43 -21.65
CA ALA A 15 -2.62 45.70 -20.98
C ALA A 15 -1.19 46.28 -21.09
N SER A 16 -1.10 47.57 -21.39
CA SER A 16 0.14 48.34 -21.21
C SER A 16 -0.20 49.57 -20.38
N GLY A 17 -0.06 49.41 -19.07
CA GLY A 17 -0.04 50.50 -18.11
C GLY A 17 1.11 50.26 -17.15
N LYS A 18 2.18 51.05 -17.26
CA LYS A 18 3.19 51.12 -16.21
C LYS A 18 2.58 51.88 -15.03
N THR A 19 2.39 51.21 -13.90
CA THR A 19 1.93 51.84 -12.66
C THR A 19 3.15 52.45 -11.97
N ASN A 20 3.24 53.78 -11.98
CA ASN A 20 4.25 54.51 -11.24
C ASN A 20 3.64 54.95 -9.91
N GLY A 21 4.04 54.32 -8.80
CA GLY A 21 3.74 54.77 -7.44
C GLY A 21 2.39 54.33 -6.86
N GLU A 22 2.24 54.55 -5.55
CA GLU A 22 1.08 54.20 -4.72
C GLU A 22 -0.16 55.02 -5.06
N GLU A 23 -0.01 56.25 -5.58
CA GLU A 23 -1.12 57.15 -5.96
C GLU A 23 -2.00 56.64 -7.12
N LYS A 24 -1.48 55.73 -7.96
CA LYS A 24 -2.21 55.15 -9.10
C LYS A 24 -2.81 53.78 -8.80
N MET A 25 -2.53 53.21 -7.63
CA MET A 25 -3.21 52.02 -7.15
C MET A 25 -4.56 52.46 -6.56
N PRO A 26 -5.66 51.74 -6.83
CA PRO A 26 -6.92 52.03 -6.15
C PRO A 26 -6.68 51.96 -4.63
N VAL A 27 -6.96 53.07 -3.95
CA VAL A 27 -6.71 53.26 -2.51
C VAL A 27 -7.47 52.23 -1.68
N GLU A 28 -8.60 51.75 -2.21
CA GLU A 28 -9.43 50.71 -1.61
C GLU A 28 -9.44 49.47 -2.49
N CYS A 29 -8.87 48.38 -1.97
CA CYS A 29 -9.09 47.05 -2.53
C CYS A 29 -10.57 46.67 -2.40
N ALA A 30 -11.15 46.08 -3.44
CA ALA A 30 -12.53 45.60 -3.38
C ALA A 30 -12.71 44.59 -2.23
N GLN A 31 -13.84 44.69 -1.52
CA GLN A 31 -14.18 43.73 -0.48
C GLN A 31 -14.29 42.34 -1.09
N LEU A 32 -13.61 41.36 -0.48
CA LEU A 32 -13.68 39.96 -0.87
C LEU A 32 -15.08 39.42 -0.52
N VAL A 33 -15.99 39.46 -1.49
CA VAL A 33 -17.29 38.81 -1.40
C VAL A 33 -17.13 37.36 -1.83
N PHE A 34 -17.60 36.42 -1.00
CA PHE A 34 -17.59 35.00 -1.31
C PHE A 34 -19.03 34.48 -1.38
N PRO A 35 -19.70 34.59 -2.55
CA PRO A 35 -21.13 34.29 -2.69
C PRO A 35 -21.50 32.90 -2.18
N GLU A 36 -20.67 31.90 -2.49
CA GLU A 36 -20.90 30.51 -2.11
C GLU A 36 -20.77 30.28 -0.59
N ILE A 37 -19.83 30.96 0.07
CA ILE A 37 -19.62 30.86 1.52
C ILE A 37 -20.78 31.56 2.25
N ASP A 38 -21.21 32.73 1.75
CA ASP A 38 -22.33 33.47 2.30
C ASP A 38 -23.65 32.70 2.15
N GLU A 39 -23.87 32.03 1.01
CA GLU A 39 -25.01 31.14 0.81
C GLU A 39 -24.96 29.91 1.72
N ALA A 40 -23.78 29.30 1.90
CA ALA A 40 -23.60 28.17 2.79
C ALA A 40 -23.83 28.57 4.26
N ALA A 41 -23.35 29.74 4.67
CA ALA A 41 -23.60 30.30 6.00
C ALA A 41 -25.08 30.63 6.21
N LYS A 42 -25.78 31.17 5.20
CA LYS A 42 -27.24 31.39 5.23
C LYS A 42 -28.00 30.07 5.36
N LYS A 43 -27.62 29.03 4.60
CA LYS A 43 -28.22 27.68 4.70
C LYS A 43 -27.97 27.06 6.08
N ALA A 44 -26.75 27.16 6.60
CA ALA A 44 -26.40 26.67 7.93
C ALA A 44 -27.16 27.42 9.03
N ALA A 45 -27.27 28.75 8.94
CA ALA A 45 -28.08 29.55 9.85
C ALA A 45 -29.57 29.18 9.80
N LEU A 46 -30.11 28.84 8.61
CA LEU A 46 -31.48 28.33 8.47
C LEU A 46 -31.65 26.93 9.08
N GLU A 47 -30.65 26.05 8.98
CA GLU A 47 -30.65 24.73 9.63
C GLU A 47 -30.65 24.87 11.17
N VAL A 48 -29.79 25.74 11.71
CA VAL A 48 -29.71 26.01 13.15
C VAL A 48 -31.03 26.61 13.69
N LYS A 49 -31.70 27.48 12.91
CA LYS A 49 -33.05 27.99 13.24
C LYS A 49 -34.11 26.89 13.29
N LYS A 50 -34.05 25.92 12.38
CA LYS A 50 -35.00 24.78 12.35
C LYS A 50 -34.82 23.86 13.56
N GLU A 51 -33.61 23.77 14.10
CA GLU A 51 -33.31 23.03 15.34
C GLU A 51 -33.67 23.80 16.63
N GLY A 52 -34.19 25.02 16.53
CA GLY A 52 -34.59 25.84 17.69
C GLY A 52 -33.42 26.38 18.52
N LYS A 53 -32.19 26.31 18.00
CA LYS A 53 -31.00 26.88 18.65
C LYS A 53 -30.80 28.33 18.22
N GLU A 54 -30.33 29.17 19.14
CA GLU A 54 -30.01 30.57 18.82
C GLU A 54 -28.92 30.64 17.74
N VAL A 55 -29.17 31.47 16.72
CA VAL A 55 -28.21 31.73 15.64
C VAL A 55 -27.17 32.70 16.14
N SER A 56 -26.22 32.19 16.89
CA SER A 56 -24.97 32.87 17.15
C SER A 56 -23.94 32.48 16.07
N VAL A 57 -23.04 33.39 15.73
CA VAL A 57 -21.94 33.10 14.80
C VAL A 57 -21.11 31.92 15.31
N THR A 58 -20.98 31.80 16.64
CA THR A 58 -20.29 30.69 17.30
C THR A 58 -20.95 29.35 17.02
N SER A 59 -22.28 29.23 17.12
CA SER A 59 -22.98 27.95 16.87
C SER A 59 -22.88 27.50 15.41
N VAL A 60 -22.89 28.45 14.47
CA VAL A 60 -22.66 28.17 13.05
C VAL A 60 -21.24 27.66 12.83
N VAL A 61 -20.22 28.35 13.37
CA VAL A 61 -18.81 27.93 13.29
C VAL A 61 -18.60 26.55 13.91
N ASP A 62 -19.18 26.29 15.08
CA ASP A 62 -19.08 24.99 15.77
C ASP A 62 -19.68 23.86 14.94
N SER A 63 -20.77 24.11 14.20
CA SER A 63 -21.36 23.12 13.29
C SER A 63 -20.44 22.80 12.10
N PHE A 64 -19.78 23.81 11.53
CA PHE A 64 -18.81 23.63 10.46
C PHE A 64 -17.56 22.89 10.95
N VAL A 65 -17.03 23.29 12.11
CA VAL A 65 -15.89 22.63 12.76
C VAL A 65 -16.24 21.19 13.12
N GLY A 66 -17.47 20.92 13.59
CA GLY A 66 -17.97 19.57 13.87
C GLY A 66 -18.04 18.70 12.62
N LYS A 67 -18.58 19.22 11.51
CA LYS A 67 -18.62 18.52 10.21
C LYS A 67 -17.21 18.24 9.67
N ALA A 68 -16.30 19.21 9.77
CA ALA A 68 -14.90 19.06 9.37
C ALA A 68 -14.13 18.06 10.24
N LYS A 69 -14.38 18.04 11.56
CA LYS A 69 -13.81 17.04 12.47
C LYS A 69 -14.33 15.64 12.16
N SER A 70 -15.62 15.49 11.84
CA SER A 70 -16.20 14.19 11.49
C SER A 70 -15.58 13.61 10.21
N SER A 71 -15.40 14.43 9.17
CA SER A 71 -14.73 13.97 7.95
C SER A 71 -13.25 13.64 8.19
N SER A 72 -12.56 14.43 9.02
CA SER A 72 -11.18 14.15 9.44
C SER A 72 -11.07 12.83 10.22
N ASN A 73 -11.96 12.60 11.19
CA ASN A 73 -12.00 11.36 11.97
C ASN A 73 -12.18 10.14 11.07
N PHE A 74 -13.05 10.22 10.06
CA PHE A 74 -13.21 9.14 9.08
C PHE A 74 -11.92 8.85 8.31
N VAL A 75 -11.20 9.88 7.84
CA VAL A 75 -9.94 9.72 7.12
C VAL A 75 -8.86 9.13 8.03
N ASN A 76 -8.73 9.63 9.25
CA ASN A 76 -7.76 9.12 10.22
C ASN A 76 -8.04 7.66 10.55
N GLU A 77 -9.29 7.31 10.85
CA GLU A 77 -9.70 5.94 11.13
C GLU A 77 -9.46 5.02 9.92
N TYR A 78 -9.69 5.50 8.69
CA TYR A 78 -9.37 4.74 7.48
C TYR A 78 -7.87 4.51 7.32
N LEU A 79 -7.04 5.54 7.54
CA LEU A 79 -5.59 5.44 7.44
C LEU A 79 -5.02 4.50 8.51
N ASP A 80 -5.54 4.54 9.74
CA ASP A 80 -5.15 3.63 10.82
C ASP A 80 -5.52 2.18 10.50
N ARG A 81 -6.77 1.92 10.06
CA ARG A 81 -7.20 0.58 9.63
C ARG A 81 -6.37 0.05 8.48
N ARG A 82 -6.05 0.91 7.51
CA ARG A 82 -5.18 0.56 6.38
C ARG A 82 -3.77 0.22 6.82
N ALA A 83 -3.19 1.01 7.73
CA ALA A 83 -1.85 0.77 8.26
C ALA A 83 -1.78 -0.56 9.03
N ALA A 84 -2.77 -0.85 9.88
CA ALA A 84 -2.86 -2.10 10.62
C ALA A 84 -2.95 -3.32 9.68
N MET A 85 -3.80 -3.24 8.64
CA MET A 85 -3.94 -4.30 7.65
C MET A 85 -2.67 -4.49 6.80
N GLU A 86 -2.02 -3.40 6.37
CA GLU A 86 -0.76 -3.47 5.63
C GLU A 86 0.36 -4.09 6.49
N PHE A 87 0.41 -3.74 7.78
CA PHE A 87 1.36 -4.33 8.71
C PHE A 87 1.13 -5.84 8.88
N ALA A 88 -0.11 -6.26 9.16
CA ALA A 88 -0.46 -7.66 9.30
C ALA A 88 -0.17 -8.47 8.02
N TYR A 89 -0.42 -7.89 6.85
CA TYR A 89 -0.13 -8.52 5.57
C TYR A 89 1.37 -8.71 5.33
N LYS A 90 2.19 -7.70 5.63
CA LYS A 90 3.65 -7.75 5.46
C LYS A 90 4.32 -8.65 6.51
N HIS A 91 3.72 -8.78 7.68
CA HIS A 91 4.31 -9.46 8.82
C HIS A 91 3.36 -10.54 9.39
N PRO A 92 3.08 -11.61 8.62
CA PRO A 92 2.12 -12.65 9.02
C PRO A 92 2.54 -13.40 10.28
N ASN A 93 3.84 -13.48 10.56
CA ASN A 93 4.41 -14.20 11.70
C ASN A 93 4.77 -13.27 12.87
N SER A 94 4.34 -12.00 12.85
CA SER A 94 4.69 -11.08 13.94
C SER A 94 3.89 -11.37 15.20
N THR A 95 4.55 -11.28 16.35
CA THR A 95 3.90 -11.41 17.65
C THR A 95 2.82 -10.35 17.85
N LEU A 96 3.02 -9.15 17.31
CA LEU A 96 2.05 -8.05 17.36
C LEU A 96 0.76 -8.40 16.61
N THR A 97 0.85 -9.01 15.43
CA THR A 97 -0.33 -9.44 14.68
C THR A 97 -1.06 -10.61 15.34
N ALA A 98 -0.34 -11.50 16.04
CA ALA A 98 -0.93 -12.63 16.75
C ALA A 98 -1.60 -12.23 18.08
N LEU A 99 -1.06 -11.22 18.77
CA LEU A 99 -1.56 -10.74 20.07
C LEU A 99 -2.62 -9.65 19.92
N ALA A 100 -2.52 -8.81 18.88
CA ALA A 100 -3.53 -7.79 18.62
C ALA A 100 -4.88 -8.44 18.30
N PRO A 101 -6.00 -7.83 18.72
CA PRO A 101 -7.31 -8.27 18.25
C PRO A 101 -7.32 -8.25 16.71
N PRO A 102 -8.03 -9.19 16.06
CA PRO A 102 -8.15 -9.20 14.61
C PRO A 102 -8.61 -7.82 14.14
N ALA A 103 -7.87 -7.24 13.20
CA ALA A 103 -8.16 -5.89 12.72
C ALA A 103 -9.62 -5.80 12.30
N GLU A 104 -10.35 -4.81 12.84
CA GLU A 104 -11.76 -4.63 12.52
C GLU A 104 -11.93 -4.47 11.00
N PRO A 105 -12.94 -5.14 10.40
CA PRO A 105 -13.20 -5.00 8.98
C PRO A 105 -13.51 -3.53 8.65
N PHE A 106 -13.09 -3.06 7.47
CA PHE A 106 -13.42 -1.70 7.02
C PHE A 106 -14.94 -1.48 7.01
N LYS A 107 -15.36 -0.24 7.32
CA LYS A 107 -16.79 0.14 7.40
C LYS A 107 -17.60 -0.18 6.15
N SER A 108 -16.96 -0.21 4.97
CA SER A 108 -17.61 -0.55 3.72
C SER A 108 -16.71 -1.39 2.82
N ARG A 109 -17.32 -2.13 1.89
CA ARG A 109 -16.61 -2.89 0.84
C ARG A 109 -15.78 -1.98 -0.08
N PHE A 110 -16.16 -0.72 -0.23
CA PHE A 110 -15.44 0.27 -1.02
C PHE A 110 -14.28 0.90 -0.26
N SER A 111 -14.35 0.91 1.07
CA SER A 111 -13.29 1.40 1.93
C SER A 111 -12.14 0.41 2.07
N ASP A 112 -12.33 -0.87 1.74
CA ASP A 112 -11.25 -1.86 1.81
C ASP A 112 -10.36 -1.82 0.54
N PRO A 113 -9.06 -1.50 0.65
CA PRO A 113 -8.16 -1.50 -0.50
C PRO A 113 -8.02 -2.86 -1.20
N ASN A 114 -8.23 -3.98 -0.49
CA ASN A 114 -8.04 -5.33 -1.02
C ASN A 114 -9.35 -5.96 -1.55
N ALA A 115 -10.49 -5.29 -1.38
CA ALA A 115 -11.77 -5.80 -1.87
C ALA A 115 -11.73 -6.05 -3.39
N ALA A 116 -12.31 -7.18 -3.82
CA ALA A 116 -12.39 -7.52 -5.25
C ALA A 116 -13.10 -6.44 -6.09
N VAL A 117 -13.97 -5.65 -5.46
CA VAL A 117 -14.73 -4.55 -6.08
C VAL A 117 -13.81 -3.40 -6.52
N ASN A 118 -12.74 -3.15 -5.77
CA ASN A 118 -11.85 -2.00 -5.97
C ASN A 118 -10.69 -2.27 -6.92
N LYS A 119 -10.55 -3.50 -7.45
CA LYS A 119 -9.40 -3.89 -8.30
C LYS A 119 -9.46 -3.36 -9.73
N HIS A 120 -10.67 -3.15 -10.27
CA HIS A 120 -10.87 -2.69 -11.64
C HIS A 120 -12.01 -1.67 -11.70
N LEU A 121 -11.86 -0.64 -12.53
CA LEU A 121 -12.84 0.46 -12.64
C LEU A 121 -14.25 -0.03 -13.02
N ILE A 122 -14.36 -0.96 -13.97
CA ILE A 122 -15.64 -1.55 -14.38
C ILE A 122 -16.28 -2.32 -13.22
N THR A 123 -15.47 -3.08 -12.46
CA THR A 123 -15.95 -3.78 -11.26
C THR A 123 -16.42 -2.79 -10.19
N MET A 124 -15.71 -1.67 -10.02
CA MET A 124 -16.05 -0.63 -9.05
C MET A 124 -17.37 0.06 -9.39
N ILE A 125 -17.53 0.52 -10.65
CA ILE A 125 -18.75 1.17 -11.15
C ILE A 125 -19.95 0.22 -11.05
N THR A 126 -19.74 -1.07 -11.29
CA THR A 126 -20.81 -2.08 -11.21
C THR A 126 -21.06 -2.60 -9.79
N GLY A 127 -20.39 -2.04 -8.78
CA GLY A 127 -20.50 -2.48 -7.38
C GLY A 127 -20.09 -3.94 -7.15
N GLY A 128 -19.28 -4.51 -8.05
CA GLY A 128 -18.86 -5.90 -8.02
C GLY A 128 -19.79 -6.89 -8.71
N ARG A 129 -20.84 -6.43 -9.41
CA ARG A 129 -21.74 -7.30 -10.18
C ARG A 129 -21.05 -7.92 -11.39
N ILE A 130 -20.13 -7.19 -12.00
CA ILE A 130 -19.28 -7.68 -13.09
C ILE A 130 -17.85 -7.72 -12.59
N ARG A 131 -17.23 -8.91 -12.60
CA ARG A 131 -15.80 -9.05 -12.31
C ARG A 131 -15.02 -8.84 -13.59
N ALA A 132 -14.49 -7.63 -13.78
CA ALA A 132 -13.56 -7.38 -14.87
C ALA A 132 -12.25 -8.15 -14.62
N GLU A 133 -11.70 -8.74 -15.67
CA GLU A 133 -10.34 -9.27 -15.69
C GLU A 133 -9.45 -8.32 -16.50
N PRO A 134 -8.14 -8.23 -16.21
CA PRO A 134 -7.26 -7.41 -17.02
C PRO A 134 -7.23 -7.96 -18.45
N LEU A 135 -7.30 -7.08 -19.44
CA LEU A 135 -7.30 -7.46 -20.86
C LEU A 135 -6.16 -8.46 -21.15
N GLY A 136 -6.52 -9.58 -21.78
CA GLY A 136 -5.57 -10.66 -22.08
C GLY A 136 -5.15 -11.53 -20.89
N ALA A 137 -5.82 -11.44 -19.73
CA ALA A 137 -5.61 -12.37 -18.59
C ALA A 137 -5.71 -13.83 -19.05
N ARG A 138 -6.80 -14.18 -19.72
CA ARG A 138 -7.03 -15.50 -20.30
C ARG A 138 -5.91 -15.93 -21.25
N ARG A 139 -5.51 -15.07 -22.19
CA ARG A 139 -4.42 -15.35 -23.15
C ARG A 139 -3.07 -15.56 -22.46
N ARG A 140 -2.77 -14.79 -21.40
CA ARG A 140 -1.56 -14.96 -20.59
C ARG A 140 -1.59 -16.27 -19.82
N TRP A 141 -2.72 -16.61 -19.21
CA TRP A 141 -2.92 -17.87 -18.50
C TRP A 141 -2.75 -19.07 -19.43
N GLU A 142 -3.37 -19.06 -20.62
CA GLU A 142 -3.22 -20.11 -21.64
C GLU A 142 -1.75 -20.28 -22.07
N LYS A 143 -1.04 -19.18 -22.34
CA LYS A 143 0.41 -19.23 -22.63
C LYS A 143 1.23 -19.80 -21.48
N ALA A 144 0.91 -19.43 -20.24
CA ALA A 144 1.58 -19.94 -19.05
C ALA A 144 1.34 -21.45 -18.85
N GLN A 145 0.10 -21.92 -19.05
CA GLN A 145 -0.23 -23.34 -19.01
C GLN A 145 0.52 -24.11 -20.10
N ARG A 146 0.60 -23.56 -21.32
CA ARG A 146 1.37 -24.18 -22.41
C ARG A 146 2.84 -24.33 -22.04
N LYS A 147 3.48 -23.25 -21.57
CA LYS A 147 4.88 -23.27 -21.13
C LYS A 147 5.12 -24.24 -19.98
N ARG A 148 4.20 -24.33 -19.01
CA ARG A 148 4.28 -25.30 -17.91
C ARG A 148 4.19 -26.75 -18.42
N ARG A 149 3.29 -27.03 -19.37
CA ARG A 149 3.18 -28.36 -20.01
C ARG A 149 4.44 -28.71 -20.79
N GLU A 150 4.99 -27.77 -21.56
CA GLU A 150 6.26 -27.91 -22.26
C GLU A 150 7.41 -28.22 -21.29
N GLN A 151 7.52 -27.49 -20.17
CA GLN A 151 8.53 -27.75 -19.13
C GLN A 151 8.36 -29.12 -18.46
N ILE A 152 7.13 -29.54 -18.16
CA ILE A 152 6.87 -30.87 -17.59
C ILE A 152 7.24 -31.95 -18.61
N ALA A 153 6.91 -31.75 -19.90
CA ALA A 153 7.31 -32.67 -20.96
C ALA A 153 8.84 -32.75 -21.10
N GLN A 154 9.53 -31.60 -21.10
CA GLN A 154 10.99 -31.53 -21.11
C GLN A 154 11.63 -32.20 -19.87
N ARG A 155 11.11 -31.98 -18.67
CA ARG A 155 11.58 -32.65 -17.44
C ARG A 155 11.33 -34.16 -17.45
N LYS A 156 10.25 -34.63 -18.09
CA LYS A 156 10.00 -36.07 -18.31
C LYS A 156 10.94 -36.66 -19.37
N LEU A 157 11.35 -35.86 -20.36
CA LEU A 157 12.32 -36.24 -21.40
C LEU A 157 13.76 -36.31 -20.88
N ILE A 158 14.10 -35.51 -19.87
CA ILE A 158 15.35 -35.64 -19.12
C ILE A 158 15.23 -36.88 -18.24
N LYS A 159 15.62 -38.04 -18.79
CA LYS A 159 15.81 -39.27 -18.01
C LYS A 159 16.72 -38.95 -16.83
N PRO A 160 16.41 -39.39 -15.60
CA PRO A 160 17.37 -39.31 -14.52
C PRO A 160 18.54 -40.23 -14.90
N THR A 161 19.58 -39.67 -15.50
CA THR A 161 20.89 -40.31 -15.50
C THR A 161 21.16 -40.58 -14.03
N LYS A 162 21.31 -41.86 -13.66
CA LYS A 162 21.63 -42.28 -12.30
C LYS A 162 22.70 -41.31 -11.80
N ARG A 163 22.33 -40.44 -10.84
CA ARG A 163 23.32 -39.65 -10.14
C ARG A 163 24.18 -40.72 -9.47
N PHE A 164 25.35 -40.97 -10.04
CA PHE A 164 26.41 -41.63 -9.32
C PHE A 164 26.62 -40.73 -8.10
N LEU A 165 26.00 -41.11 -6.99
CA LEU A 165 26.39 -40.66 -5.67
C LEU A 165 27.84 -41.10 -5.55
N GLN A 166 28.77 -40.22 -5.94
CA GLN A 166 30.06 -40.28 -5.30
C GLN A 166 29.78 -40.03 -3.83
N GLU A 167 30.15 -41.01 -3.02
CA GLU A 167 30.01 -41.00 -1.58
C GLU A 167 30.95 -39.92 -1.03
N ASP A 168 30.55 -38.65 -1.12
CA ASP A 168 31.12 -37.59 -0.30
C ASP A 168 30.58 -37.81 1.12
N VAL A 169 31.15 -38.78 1.82
CA VAL A 169 30.81 -39.07 3.22
C VAL A 169 31.31 -37.91 4.06
N LEU A 170 30.41 -37.03 4.46
CA LEU A 170 30.68 -35.97 5.42
C LEU A 170 30.72 -36.59 6.83
N TYR A 171 31.89 -37.08 7.25
CA TYR A 171 32.10 -37.51 8.63
C TYR A 171 32.21 -36.29 9.53
N LEU A 172 31.09 -35.85 10.12
CA LEU A 172 31.13 -35.01 11.32
C LEU A 172 31.13 -35.93 12.54
N MET A 173 32.31 -36.26 13.04
CA MET A 173 32.49 -37.05 14.27
C MET A 173 32.73 -36.08 15.43
N ILE A 174 31.70 -35.84 16.24
CA ILE A 174 31.87 -35.10 17.49
C ILE A 174 32.46 -36.07 18.51
N VAL A 175 33.77 -35.99 18.70
CA VAL A 175 34.50 -36.80 19.68
C VAL A 175 34.74 -35.96 20.92
N ASN A 176 34.32 -36.48 22.08
CA ASN A 176 34.79 -35.96 23.35
C ASN A 176 36.27 -36.30 23.46
N MET A 177 37.16 -35.31 23.47
CA MET A 177 38.60 -35.56 23.50
C MET A 177 38.95 -36.29 24.81
N PRO A 178 39.54 -37.50 24.77
CA PRO A 178 39.97 -38.19 25.98
C PRO A 178 41.09 -37.39 26.65
N THR A 179 41.12 -37.42 27.98
CA THR A 179 42.13 -36.72 28.78
C THR A 179 43.54 -37.20 28.43
N GLU A 180 44.54 -36.34 28.59
CA GLU A 180 45.92 -36.58 28.11
C GLU A 180 46.54 -37.88 28.66
N GLU A 181 46.10 -38.32 29.84
CA GLU A 181 46.54 -39.54 30.49
C GLU A 181 46.14 -40.80 29.70
N GLU A 182 44.90 -40.85 29.19
CA GLU A 182 44.39 -41.98 28.43
C GLU A 182 45.09 -42.09 27.04
N LEU A 183 45.46 -40.94 26.46
CA LEU A 183 46.23 -40.88 25.21
C LEU A 183 47.66 -41.39 25.40
N ALA A 184 48.29 -41.13 26.55
CA ALA A 184 49.64 -41.59 26.84
C ALA A 184 49.69 -43.13 26.96
N GLU A 185 48.70 -43.73 27.63
CA GLU A 185 48.61 -45.20 27.74
C GLU A 185 48.36 -45.87 26.38
N ALA A 186 47.45 -45.31 25.58
CA ALA A 186 47.17 -45.82 24.24
C ALA A 186 48.43 -45.76 23.34
N ARG A 187 49.22 -44.68 23.42
CA ARG A 187 50.48 -44.54 22.69
C ARG A 187 51.52 -45.58 23.12
N LYS A 188 51.63 -45.86 24.43
CA LYS A 188 52.53 -46.90 24.95
C LYS A 188 52.13 -48.29 24.43
N LYS A 189 50.84 -48.64 24.52
CA LYS A 189 50.31 -49.92 24.01
C LYS A 189 50.53 -50.10 22.51
N ILE A 190 50.39 -49.03 21.72
CA ILE A 190 50.67 -49.06 20.26
C ILE A 190 52.17 -49.24 19.99
N ALA A 191 53.04 -48.60 20.78
CA ALA A 191 54.48 -48.73 20.62
C ALA A 191 54.97 -50.15 20.98
N GLU A 192 54.39 -50.76 22.01
CA GLU A 192 54.65 -52.15 22.40
C GLU A 192 54.16 -53.13 21.33
N ALA A 193 52.92 -52.99 20.85
CA ALA A 193 52.38 -53.82 19.78
C ALA A 193 53.16 -53.68 18.44
N LYS A 194 53.80 -52.53 18.20
CA LYS A 194 54.69 -52.34 17.05
C LYS A 194 56.06 -52.99 17.23
N LYS A 195 56.55 -53.11 18.47
CA LYS A 195 57.79 -53.84 18.78
C LYS A 195 57.59 -55.34 18.68
N GLU A 196 56.41 -55.85 19.06
CA GLU A 196 56.07 -57.27 18.93
C GLU A 196 55.88 -57.75 17.49
N LYS A 197 55.65 -56.83 16.54
CA LYS A 197 55.47 -57.12 15.11
C LYS A 197 56.75 -56.98 14.27
N LYS A 198 57.91 -56.80 14.91
CA LYS A 198 59.22 -56.71 14.28
C LYS A 198 60.09 -57.86 14.75
#